data_AF-A0A9W8GZ92-F1
#
_entry.id   AF-A0A9W8GZ92-F1
#
_cell.length_a   1.000
_cell.length_b   1.000
_cell.length_c   1.000
_cell.angle_alpha   90.00
_cell.angle_beta   90.00
_cell.angle_gamma   90.00
#
_symmetry.space_group_name_H-M   'P 1'
#
loop_
_entity.id
_entity.type
_entity.pdbx_description
1 polymer ?
#
loop_
_entity_poly.entity_id
_entity_poly.type
_entity_poly.pdbx_seq_one_letter_code
_entity_poly.pdbx_strand_id
1 'polypeptide(L)'
;MHFNAAGDPLLDTLGAALAQATSNDDRVKVLLAIELRKHLLSEQAKFSERHQALRSKYTRAQEAHRHSTDSLERDSTRLAGLLQHGSGGGIQTLMKPSLMSLTKDKQRAREALEFSQMMVDGTRRDVDQALAGLMACEQEHEENVRRLRIETRLACMACQSLLERTGAWRNNTNGMSTETISIVEIEEYDGDNTQRPAISAPPLPPPPPPPPPPPPFQGVQHSASLGRHYPLNQNP
;
A
#
# COMPACT_ATOMS: atom_id res chain seq x y z
N MET A 1 -17.30 -11.15 8.01
CA MET A 1 -17.29 -12.60 8.28
C MET A 1 -16.84 -12.80 9.72
N HIS A 2 -17.53 -13.61 10.53
CA HIS A 2 -17.01 -13.94 11.87
C HIS A 2 -15.97 -15.06 11.71
N PHE A 3 -14.70 -14.75 11.98
CA PHE A 3 -13.68 -15.79 12.10
C PHE A 3 -14.06 -16.67 13.28
N ASN A 4 -14.47 -17.91 12.98
CA ASN A 4 -14.61 -18.93 14.00
C ASN A 4 -13.20 -19.27 14.45
N ALA A 5 -12.82 -18.82 15.65
CA ALA A 5 -11.59 -19.26 16.31
C ALA A 5 -11.61 -20.78 16.64
N ALA A 6 -12.76 -21.44 16.40
CA ALA A 6 -12.91 -22.87 16.46
C ALA A 6 -12.01 -23.55 15.41
N GLY A 7 -11.00 -24.26 15.89
CA GLY A 7 -10.03 -24.99 15.05
C GLY A 7 -8.61 -24.45 15.10
N ASP A 8 -8.31 -23.43 15.92
CA ASP A 8 -6.92 -23.06 16.20
C ASP A 8 -6.33 -24.02 17.26
N PRO A 9 -5.37 -24.88 16.88
CA PRO A 9 -4.86 -25.93 17.78
C PRO A 9 -4.11 -25.34 18.98
N LEU A 10 -3.57 -24.12 18.86
CA LEU A 10 -2.91 -23.43 19.96
C LEU A 10 -3.94 -22.93 20.98
N LEU A 11 -5.07 -22.35 20.54
CA LEU A 11 -6.16 -21.99 21.44
C LEU A 11 -6.75 -23.21 22.15
N ASP A 12 -6.89 -24.36 21.48
CA ASP A 12 -7.35 -25.60 22.11
C ASP A 12 -6.35 -26.09 23.18
N THR A 13 -5.06 -26.04 22.87
CA THR A 13 -3.98 -26.40 23.80
C THR A 13 -3.93 -25.47 25.01
N LEU A 14 -4.05 -24.16 24.79
CA LEU A 14 -4.12 -23.17 25.86
C LEU A 14 -5.39 -23.32 26.70
N GLY A 15 -6.53 -23.68 26.09
CA GLY A 15 -7.77 -24.01 26.79
C GLY A 15 -7.60 -25.22 27.71
N ALA A 16 -6.95 -26.28 27.23
CA ALA A 16 -6.61 -27.45 28.05
C ALA A 16 -5.64 -27.08 29.19
N ALA A 17 -4.65 -26.21 28.93
CA ALA A 17 -3.75 -25.70 29.95
C ALA A 17 -4.47 -24.88 31.02
N LEU A 18 -5.42 -24.03 30.62
CA LEU A 18 -6.23 -23.24 31.55
C LEU A 18 -7.05 -24.14 32.50
N ALA A 19 -7.59 -25.24 32.00
CA ALA A 19 -8.34 -26.20 32.81
C ALA A 19 -7.47 -26.92 33.85
N GLN A 20 -6.16 -27.03 33.60
CA GLN A 20 -5.19 -27.67 34.51
C GLN A 20 -4.44 -26.67 35.42
N ALA A 21 -4.64 -25.37 35.22
CA ALA A 21 -3.97 -24.33 35.99
C ALA A 21 -4.48 -24.29 37.44
N THR A 22 -3.61 -24.63 38.39
CA THR A 22 -3.93 -24.67 39.83
C THR A 22 -3.68 -23.34 40.55
N SER A 23 -2.76 -22.53 40.05
CA SER A 23 -2.44 -21.20 40.58
C SER A 23 -3.19 -20.11 39.84
N ASN A 24 -3.61 -19.05 40.55
CA ASN A 24 -4.18 -17.85 39.92
C ASN A 24 -3.20 -17.18 38.96
N ASP A 25 -1.91 -17.20 39.27
CA ASP A 25 -0.86 -16.64 38.40
C ASP A 25 -0.78 -17.39 37.06
N ASP A 26 -0.78 -18.74 37.11
CA ASP A 26 -0.81 -19.59 35.92
C ASP A 26 -2.06 -19.32 35.07
N ARG A 27 -3.23 -19.16 35.71
CA ARG A 27 -4.50 -18.85 35.01
C ARG A 27 -4.43 -17.51 34.27
N VAL A 28 -3.87 -16.48 34.90
CA VAL A 28 -3.72 -15.15 34.29
C VAL A 28 -2.79 -15.21 33.09
N LYS A 29 -1.65 -15.90 33.20
CA LYS A 29 -0.69 -16.06 32.08
C LYS A 29 -1.34 -16.75 30.88
N VAL A 30 -2.07 -17.84 31.11
CA VAL A 30 -2.74 -18.58 30.03
C VAL A 30 -3.86 -17.75 29.39
N LEU A 31 -4.67 -17.06 30.20
CA LEU A 31 -5.71 -16.17 29.68
C LEU A 31 -5.12 -15.05 28.81
N LEU A 32 -4.00 -14.45 29.22
CA LEU A 32 -3.29 -13.46 28.42
C LEU A 32 -2.81 -14.06 27.09
N ALA A 33 -2.21 -15.26 27.10
CA ALA A 33 -1.78 -15.93 25.88
C ALA A 33 -2.95 -16.24 24.93
N ILE A 34 -4.10 -16.67 25.47
CA ILE A 34 -5.33 -16.91 24.71
C ILE A 34 -5.82 -15.62 24.04
N GLU A 35 -5.92 -14.52 24.79
CA GLU A 35 -6.42 -13.25 24.26
C GLU A 35 -5.46 -12.65 23.22
N LEU A 36 -4.15 -12.73 23.43
CA LEU A 36 -3.17 -12.31 22.42
C LEU A 36 -3.26 -13.12 21.13
N ARG A 37 -3.42 -14.46 21.23
CA ARG A 37 -3.61 -15.31 20.05
C ARG A 37 -4.91 -15.00 19.31
N LYS A 38 -6.02 -14.80 20.03
CA LYS A 38 -7.30 -14.36 19.42
C LYS A 38 -7.15 -13.00 18.74
N HIS A 39 -6.45 -12.06 19.37
CA HIS A 39 -6.21 -10.74 18.80
C HIS A 39 -5.40 -10.84 17.50
N LEU A 40 -4.33 -11.64 17.47
CA LEU A 40 -3.55 -11.91 16.27
C LEU A 40 -4.42 -12.46 15.13
N LEU A 41 -5.24 -13.48 15.40
CA LEU A 41 -6.14 -14.07 14.39
C LEU A 41 -7.17 -13.04 13.90
N SER A 42 -7.71 -12.23 14.80
CA SER A 42 -8.65 -11.16 14.44
C SER A 42 -7.99 -10.09 13.56
N GLU A 43 -6.74 -9.72 13.81
CA GLU A 43 -6.02 -8.74 12.98
C GLU A 43 -5.71 -9.30 11.58
N GLN A 44 -5.33 -10.58 11.49
CA GLN A 44 -5.17 -11.26 10.20
C GLN A 44 -6.46 -11.30 9.39
N ALA A 45 -7.58 -11.58 10.04
CA ALA A 45 -8.90 -11.53 9.42
C ALA A 45 -9.23 -10.13 8.85
N LYS A 46 -9.10 -9.09 9.67
CA LYS A 46 -9.38 -7.70 9.27
C LYS A 46 -8.47 -7.26 8.11
N PHE A 47 -7.20 -7.63 8.16
CA PHE A 47 -6.28 -7.35 7.07
C PHE A 47 -6.71 -8.03 5.78
N SER A 48 -7.09 -9.32 5.82
CA SER A 48 -7.52 -10.03 4.61
C SER A 48 -8.71 -9.33 3.91
N GLU A 49 -9.68 -8.85 4.69
CA GLU A 49 -10.84 -8.11 4.19
C GLU A 49 -10.45 -6.75 3.61
N ARG A 50 -9.63 -5.97 4.33
CA ARG A 50 -9.16 -4.65 3.88
C ARG A 50 -8.28 -4.76 2.64
N HIS A 51 -7.39 -5.75 2.59
CA HIS A 51 -6.52 -6.05 1.46
C HIS A 51 -7.33 -6.45 0.23
N GLN A 52 -8.31 -7.33 0.38
CA GLN A 52 -9.23 -7.70 -0.69
C GLN A 52 -9.98 -6.47 -1.24
N ALA A 53 -10.51 -5.61 -0.37
CA ALA A 53 -11.20 -4.39 -0.78
C ALA A 53 -10.29 -3.42 -1.55
N LEU A 54 -9.06 -3.22 -1.08
CA LEU A 54 -8.06 -2.37 -1.76
C LEU A 54 -7.62 -2.96 -3.10
N ARG A 55 -7.44 -4.29 -3.17
CA ARG A 55 -7.12 -5.00 -4.41
C ARG A 55 -8.24 -4.84 -5.43
N SER A 56 -9.51 -4.99 -5.03
CA SER A 56 -10.65 -4.72 -5.90
C SER A 56 -10.73 -3.26 -6.35
N LYS A 57 -10.33 -2.30 -5.50
CA LYS A 57 -10.24 -0.88 -5.88
C LYS A 57 -9.14 -0.66 -6.93
N TYR A 58 -7.96 -1.25 -6.73
CA TYR A 58 -6.84 -1.17 -7.67
C TYR A 58 -7.20 -1.77 -9.04
N THR A 59 -7.80 -2.97 -9.09
CA THR A 59 -8.23 -3.59 -10.35
C THR A 59 -9.22 -2.71 -11.12
N ARG A 60 -10.23 -2.14 -10.44
CA ARG A 60 -11.19 -1.23 -11.08
C ARG A 60 -10.52 0.05 -11.60
N ALA A 61 -9.56 0.60 -10.87
CA ALA A 61 -8.80 1.77 -11.33
C ALA A 61 -7.96 1.43 -12.57
N GLN A 62 -7.32 0.25 -12.60
CA GLN A 62 -6.57 -0.20 -13.78
C GLN A 62 -7.47 -0.38 -15.01
N GLU A 63 -8.65 -0.99 -14.84
CA GLU A 63 -9.62 -1.14 -15.93
C GLU A 63 -10.09 0.22 -16.46
N ALA A 64 -10.42 1.16 -15.56
CA ALA A 64 -10.80 2.53 -15.94
C ALA A 64 -9.68 3.26 -16.68
N HIS A 65 -8.43 3.09 -16.25
CA HIS A 65 -7.26 3.67 -16.91
C HIS A 65 -7.04 3.08 -18.31
N ARG A 66 -7.21 1.77 -18.47
CA ARG A 66 -7.16 1.11 -19.77
C ARG A 66 -8.23 1.67 -20.72
N HIS A 67 -9.49 1.74 -20.28
CA HIS A 67 -10.58 2.31 -21.08
C HIS A 67 -10.36 3.78 -21.47
N SER A 68 -9.75 4.57 -20.57
CA SER A 68 -9.40 5.97 -20.86
C SER A 68 -8.30 6.06 -21.91
N THR A 69 -7.29 5.20 -21.83
CA THR A 69 -6.20 5.11 -22.82
C THR A 69 -6.72 4.70 -24.20
N ASP A 70 -7.58 3.68 -24.26
CA ASP A 70 -8.23 3.24 -25.51
C ASP A 70 -9.08 4.37 -26.15
N SER A 71 -9.68 5.24 -25.32
CA SER A 71 -10.46 6.39 -25.80
C SER A 71 -9.57 7.51 -26.32
N LEU A 72 -8.47 7.81 -25.63
CA LEU A 72 -7.44 8.75 -26.09
C LEU A 72 -6.85 8.33 -27.45
N GLU A 73 -6.56 7.04 -27.63
CA GLU A 73 -6.04 6.51 -28.89
C GLU A 73 -7.02 6.68 -30.06
N ARG A 74 -8.32 6.42 -29.81
CA ARG A 74 -9.38 6.62 -30.81
C ARG A 74 -9.52 8.09 -31.20
N ASP A 75 -9.51 9.00 -30.24
CA ASP A 75 -9.60 10.44 -30.50
C ASP A 75 -8.36 10.97 -31.24
N SER A 76 -7.17 10.48 -30.88
CA SER A 76 -5.91 10.79 -31.56
C SER A 76 -5.94 10.34 -33.02
N THR A 77 -6.38 9.10 -33.28
CA THR A 77 -6.55 8.55 -34.63
C THR A 77 -7.56 9.36 -35.45
N ARG A 78 -8.68 9.77 -34.84
CA ARG A 78 -9.69 10.61 -35.48
C ARG A 78 -9.14 11.97 -35.88
N LEU A 79 -8.40 12.63 -34.99
CA LEU A 79 -7.76 13.91 -35.29
C LEU A 79 -6.72 13.77 -36.40
N ALA A 80 -5.89 12.71 -36.36
CA ALA A 80 -4.90 12.42 -37.40
C ALA A 80 -5.56 12.24 -38.78
N GLY A 81 -6.67 11.50 -38.86
CA GLY A 81 -7.45 11.34 -40.10
C GLY A 81 -7.95 12.68 -40.65
N LEU A 82 -8.50 13.55 -39.80
CA LEU A 82 -8.94 14.90 -40.21
C LEU A 82 -7.80 15.80 -40.70
N LEU A 83 -6.58 15.62 -40.18
CA LEU A 83 -5.41 16.35 -40.62
C LEU A 83 -4.90 15.85 -41.99
N GLN A 84 -4.84 14.54 -42.19
CA GLN A 84 -4.41 13.94 -43.46
C GLN A 84 -5.37 14.29 -44.62
N HIS A 85 -6.69 14.20 -44.40
CA HIS A 85 -7.67 14.56 -45.42
C HIS A 85 -7.67 16.05 -45.78
N GLY A 86 -7.20 16.92 -44.89
CA GLY A 86 -7.08 18.35 -45.17
C GLY A 86 -5.86 18.74 -46.02
N SER A 87 -4.87 17.85 -46.20
CA SER A 87 -3.60 18.17 -46.86
C SER A 87 -3.47 17.58 -48.28
N GLY A 88 -4.35 16.66 -48.67
CA GLY A 88 -4.35 16.03 -50.00
C GLY A 88 -4.99 16.93 -51.05
N GLY A 89 -4.22 17.88 -51.58
CA GLY A 89 -4.60 18.75 -52.68
C GLY A 89 -4.80 17.96 -53.98
N GLY A 90 -6.03 17.54 -54.24
CA GLY A 90 -6.46 16.96 -55.51
C GLY A 90 -7.65 17.74 -56.07
N ILE A 91 -7.35 18.71 -56.92
CA ILE A 91 -8.26 19.38 -57.85
C ILE A 91 -9.33 20.28 -57.21
N GLN A 92 -8.92 21.55 -57.16
CA GLN A 92 -9.78 22.74 -57.24
C GLN A 92 -11.02 22.44 -58.10
N THR A 93 -12.22 22.68 -57.58
CA THR A 93 -13.22 23.62 -58.12
C THR A 93 -14.56 23.33 -57.42
N LEU A 94 -15.12 24.36 -56.75
CA LEU A 94 -16.56 24.53 -56.47
C LEU A 94 -17.23 24.05 -55.16
N MET A 95 -16.59 24.02 -53.98
CA MET A 95 -17.34 23.85 -52.71
C MET A 95 -16.77 24.70 -51.54
N LYS A 96 -17.13 25.99 -51.47
CA LYS A 96 -16.83 26.88 -50.32
C LYS A 96 -17.55 26.55 -48.99
N PRO A 97 -18.75 25.92 -48.93
CA PRO A 97 -19.40 25.60 -47.64
C PRO A 97 -18.63 24.58 -46.79
N SER A 98 -17.80 23.73 -47.42
CA SER A 98 -17.16 22.58 -46.78
C SER A 98 -15.94 22.91 -45.91
N LEU A 99 -15.36 24.11 -46.07
CA LEU A 99 -14.17 24.50 -45.27
C LEU A 99 -14.54 24.83 -43.82
N MET A 100 -15.70 25.47 -43.61
CA MET A 100 -16.15 25.86 -42.28
C MET A 100 -16.64 24.67 -41.43
N SER A 101 -17.17 23.62 -42.04
CA SER A 101 -17.48 22.38 -41.30
C SER A 101 -16.20 21.67 -40.88
N LEU A 102 -15.22 21.56 -41.78
CA LEU A 102 -13.95 20.88 -41.49
C LEU A 102 -13.16 21.55 -40.36
N THR A 103 -13.14 22.90 -40.29
CA THR A 103 -12.48 23.60 -39.19
C THR A 103 -13.17 23.37 -37.85
N LYS A 104 -14.52 23.36 -37.83
CA LYS A 104 -15.29 23.02 -36.62
C LYS A 104 -15.06 21.57 -36.19
N ASP A 105 -15.00 20.63 -37.12
CA ASP A 105 -14.76 19.21 -36.81
C ASP A 105 -13.35 18.97 -36.26
N LYS A 106 -12.34 19.64 -36.82
CA LYS A 106 -10.97 19.63 -36.27
C LYS A 106 -10.93 20.20 -34.85
N GLN A 107 -11.63 21.31 -34.61
CA GLN A 107 -11.68 21.92 -33.28
C GLN A 107 -12.35 20.99 -32.26
N ARG A 108 -13.51 20.41 -32.61
CA ARG A 108 -14.19 19.41 -31.76
C ARG A 108 -13.32 18.19 -31.47
N ALA A 109 -12.56 17.71 -32.45
CA ALA A 109 -11.65 16.57 -32.27
C ALA A 109 -10.49 16.92 -31.32
N ARG A 110 -9.99 18.15 -31.34
CA ARG A 110 -8.98 18.62 -30.38
C ARG A 110 -9.53 18.70 -28.96
N GLU A 111 -10.71 19.29 -28.79
CA GLU A 111 -11.38 19.36 -27.49
C GLU A 111 -11.66 17.97 -26.91
N ALA A 112 -12.09 17.02 -27.76
CA ALA A 112 -12.26 15.62 -27.36
C ALA A 112 -10.93 14.97 -26.93
N LEU A 113 -9.86 15.19 -27.68
CA LEU A 113 -8.53 14.67 -27.34
C LEU A 113 -8.02 15.23 -26.00
N GLU A 114 -8.17 16.53 -25.77
CA GLU A 114 -7.79 17.18 -24.50
C GLU A 114 -8.60 16.62 -23.32
N PHE A 115 -9.91 16.40 -23.50
CA PHE A 115 -10.74 15.77 -22.49
C PHE A 115 -10.30 14.33 -22.21
N SER A 116 -10.06 13.52 -23.24
CA SER A 116 -9.56 12.15 -23.10
C SER A 116 -8.20 12.11 -22.40
N GLN A 117 -7.30 13.05 -22.67
CA GLN A 117 -6.02 13.17 -21.96
C GLN A 117 -6.24 13.46 -20.47
N MET A 118 -7.13 14.39 -20.14
CA MET A 118 -7.47 14.70 -18.75
C MET A 118 -8.05 13.47 -18.00
N MET A 119 -8.86 12.65 -18.68
CA MET A 119 -9.41 11.41 -18.12
C MET A 119 -8.33 10.36 -17.88
N VAL A 120 -7.37 10.21 -18.79
CA VAL A 120 -6.20 9.33 -18.61
C VAL A 120 -5.37 9.76 -17.40
N ASP A 121 -5.11 11.06 -17.26
CA ASP A 121 -4.35 11.61 -16.12
C ASP A 121 -5.12 11.48 -14.79
N GLY A 122 -6.45 11.58 -14.82
CA GLY A 122 -7.32 11.32 -13.66
C GLY A 122 -7.25 9.86 -13.23
N THR A 123 -7.52 8.93 -14.15
CA THR A 123 -7.52 7.49 -13.86
C THR A 123 -6.13 6.95 -13.48
N ARG A 124 -5.06 7.52 -14.03
CA ARG A 124 -3.69 7.21 -13.60
C ARG A 124 -3.45 7.57 -12.13
N ARG A 125 -3.87 8.76 -11.71
CA ARG A 125 -3.78 9.17 -10.30
C ARG A 125 -4.60 8.24 -9.38
N ASP A 126 -5.76 7.78 -9.84
CA ASP A 126 -6.57 6.81 -9.09
C ASP A 126 -5.85 5.46 -8.93
N VAL A 127 -5.15 4.99 -9.97
CA VAL A 127 -4.31 3.78 -9.92
C VAL A 127 -3.17 3.97 -8.91
N ASP A 128 -2.43 5.08 -9.00
CA ASP A 128 -1.31 5.39 -8.11
C ASP A 128 -1.78 5.48 -6.65
N GLN A 129 -2.93 6.13 -6.39
CA GLN A 129 -3.51 6.23 -5.06
C GLN A 129 -3.97 4.86 -4.52
N ALA A 130 -4.59 4.03 -5.36
CA ALA A 130 -5.02 2.70 -4.96
C ALA A 130 -3.82 1.79 -4.63
N LEU A 131 -2.75 1.86 -5.44
CA LEU A 131 -1.51 1.14 -5.20
C LEU A 131 -0.83 1.60 -3.89
N ALA A 132 -0.72 2.91 -3.67
CA ALA A 132 -0.16 3.46 -2.44
C ALA A 132 -0.96 3.00 -1.21
N GLY A 133 -2.29 2.96 -1.31
CA GLY A 133 -3.16 2.43 -0.25
C GLY A 133 -2.92 0.95 0.05
N LEU A 134 -2.67 0.14 -0.98
CA LEU A 134 -2.37 -1.29 -0.84
C LEU A 134 -1.02 -1.51 -0.14
N MET A 135 0.03 -0.81 -0.60
CA MET A 135 1.36 -0.86 0.02
C MET A 135 1.34 -0.43 1.49
N ALA A 136 0.65 0.68 1.81
CA ALA A 136 0.52 1.17 3.18
C ALA A 136 -0.25 0.17 4.07
N CYS A 137 -1.29 -0.47 3.54
CA CYS A 137 -2.04 -1.50 4.27
C CYS A 137 -1.19 -2.75 4.55
N GLU A 138 -0.35 -3.18 3.61
CA GLU A 138 0.58 -4.29 3.79
C GLU A 138 1.63 -3.97 4.87
N GLN A 139 2.23 -2.78 4.82
CA GLN A 139 3.21 -2.34 5.82
C GLN A 139 2.61 -2.26 7.23
N GLU A 140 1.42 -1.65 7.36
CA GLU A 140 0.69 -1.54 8.63
C GLU A 140 0.38 -2.93 9.22
N HIS A 141 -0.05 -3.86 8.36
CA HIS A 141 -0.34 -5.23 8.77
C HIS A 141 0.90 -5.97 9.23
N GLU A 142 2.00 -5.88 8.48
CA GLU A 142 3.25 -6.54 8.80
C GLU A 142 3.77 -6.08 10.17
N GLU A 143 3.71 -4.77 10.46
CA GLU A 143 4.08 -4.23 11.76
C GLU A 143 3.19 -4.74 12.90
N ASN A 144 1.87 -4.69 12.72
CA ASN A 144 0.92 -5.14 13.73
C ASN A 144 1.04 -6.65 14.02
N VAL A 145 1.14 -7.48 12.97
CA VAL A 145 1.33 -8.93 13.11
C VAL A 145 2.69 -9.24 13.74
N ARG A 146 3.76 -8.54 13.36
CA ARG A 146 5.08 -8.72 13.97
C ARG A 146 5.03 -8.47 15.47
N ARG A 147 4.43 -7.36 15.91
CA ARG A 147 4.25 -7.04 17.33
C ARG A 147 3.46 -8.12 18.05
N LEU A 148 2.28 -8.49 17.53
CA LEU A 148 1.39 -9.48 18.15
C LEU A 148 2.01 -10.89 18.19
N ARG A 149 2.79 -11.29 17.17
CA ARG A 149 3.54 -12.55 17.17
C ARG A 149 4.56 -12.58 18.30
N ILE A 150 5.34 -11.50 18.49
CA ILE A 150 6.32 -11.40 19.58
C ILE A 150 5.62 -11.48 20.94
N GLU A 151 4.56 -10.70 21.15
CA GLU A 151 3.80 -10.70 22.40
C GLU A 151 3.17 -12.07 22.71
N THR A 152 2.54 -12.69 21.70
CA THR A 152 1.95 -14.04 21.82
C THR A 152 3.03 -15.06 22.17
N ARG A 153 4.20 -15.00 21.53
CA ARG A 153 5.33 -15.90 21.82
C ARG A 153 5.81 -15.74 23.25
N LEU A 154 5.99 -14.50 23.72
CA LEU A 154 6.41 -14.23 25.10
C LEU A 154 5.39 -14.75 26.12
N ALA A 155 4.09 -14.57 25.85
CA ALA A 155 3.02 -15.09 26.69
C ALA A 155 3.00 -16.63 26.72
N CYS A 156 3.21 -17.29 25.58
CA CYS A 156 3.34 -18.75 25.51
C CYS A 156 4.58 -19.25 26.28
N MET A 157 5.73 -18.57 26.16
CA MET A 157 6.93 -18.91 26.93
C MET A 157 6.71 -18.77 28.43
N ALA A 158 5.96 -17.76 28.88
CA ALA A 158 5.58 -17.63 30.28
C ALA A 158 4.68 -18.78 30.78
N CYS A 159 3.97 -19.46 29.88
CA CYS A 159 3.12 -20.62 30.17
C CYS A 159 3.84 -21.96 30.01
N GLN A 160 5.13 -21.99 29.64
CA GLN A 160 5.83 -23.20 29.21
C GLN A 160 5.72 -24.36 30.21
N SER A 161 6.01 -24.13 31.49
CA SER A 161 5.96 -25.19 32.52
C SER A 161 4.55 -25.75 32.75
N LEU A 162 3.49 -25.00 32.42
CA LEU A 162 2.12 -25.49 32.48
C LEU A 162 1.77 -26.28 31.21
N LEU A 163 2.20 -25.80 30.05
CA LEU A 163 2.02 -26.48 28.77
C LEU A 163 2.73 -27.84 28.73
N GLU A 164 3.90 -27.95 29.35
CA GLU A 164 4.64 -29.22 29.48
C GLU A 164 3.88 -30.23 30.36
N ARG A 165 3.23 -29.77 31.44
CA ARG A 165 2.46 -30.63 32.35
C ARG A 165 1.21 -31.21 31.70
N THR A 166 0.56 -30.48 30.82
CA THR A 166 -0.71 -30.93 30.22
C THR A 166 -0.52 -32.06 29.22
N GLY A 167 0.72 -32.35 28.80
CA GLY A 167 1.03 -33.37 27.78
C GLY A 167 0.49 -33.03 26.39
N ALA A 168 -0.36 -32.00 26.27
CA ALA A 168 -0.92 -31.51 25.01
C ALA A 168 0.18 -31.02 24.06
N TRP A 169 1.25 -30.46 24.62
CA TRP A 169 2.45 -30.08 23.86
C TRP A 169 3.22 -31.29 23.32
N ARG A 170 3.16 -32.45 23.98
CA ARG A 170 3.97 -33.62 23.65
C ARG A 170 3.27 -34.60 22.70
N ASN A 171 1.93 -34.65 22.75
CA ASN A 171 1.12 -35.57 21.94
C ASN A 171 0.83 -35.03 20.53
N ASN A 172 0.95 -33.72 20.31
CA ASN A 172 0.76 -33.11 18.99
C ASN A 172 2.07 -33.00 18.19
N THR A 173 3.20 -33.41 18.76
CA THR A 173 4.55 -33.24 18.22
C THR A 173 5.24 -34.55 17.84
N ASN A 174 4.51 -35.62 17.49
CA ASN A 174 5.10 -36.89 16.99
C ASN A 174 5.86 -36.77 15.64
N GLY A 175 6.32 -35.57 15.30
CA GLY A 175 7.21 -35.25 14.17
C GLY A 175 7.76 -33.81 14.19
N MET A 176 7.48 -32.98 15.21
CA MET A 176 8.02 -31.62 15.30
C MET A 176 9.04 -31.56 16.43
N SER A 177 10.31 -31.44 16.04
CA SER A 177 11.43 -31.05 16.89
C SER A 177 11.15 -29.75 17.64
N THR A 178 12.05 -29.36 18.53
CA THR A 178 12.12 -28.07 19.27
C THR A 178 11.84 -26.79 18.45
N GLU A 179 11.69 -26.88 17.14
CA GLU A 179 10.96 -25.97 16.25
C GLU A 179 9.44 -25.92 16.54
N THR A 180 8.95 -26.09 17.76
CA THR A 180 7.51 -25.91 18.07
C THR A 180 7.25 -24.53 18.70
N ILE A 181 8.31 -23.84 19.14
CA ILE A 181 8.32 -22.37 19.17
C ILE A 181 8.10 -21.79 17.77
N SER A 182 8.34 -22.61 16.72
CA SER A 182 7.94 -22.34 15.35
C SER A 182 6.49 -22.65 14.99
N ILE A 183 5.57 -23.03 15.90
CA ILE A 183 4.13 -22.87 15.59
C ILE A 183 3.72 -21.38 15.69
N VAL A 184 4.55 -20.58 16.35
CA VAL A 184 4.67 -19.13 16.11
C VAL A 184 5.88 -18.90 15.20
N GLU A 185 6.10 -19.73 14.18
CA GLU A 185 6.97 -19.34 13.09
C GLU A 185 6.34 -18.08 12.54
N ILE A 186 7.14 -17.04 12.67
CA ILE A 186 7.46 -16.18 11.56
C ILE A 186 7.70 -17.09 10.34
N GLU A 187 6.64 -17.67 9.76
CA GLU A 187 6.54 -17.65 8.31
C GLU A 187 6.61 -16.15 8.04
N GLU A 188 7.86 -15.69 7.79
CA GLU A 188 8.08 -14.66 6.81
C GLU A 188 7.19 -15.12 5.67
N TYR A 189 6.05 -14.44 5.54
CA TYR A 189 5.17 -14.64 4.43
C TYR A 189 6.00 -14.15 3.25
N ASP A 190 6.86 -15.01 2.72
CA ASP A 190 7.41 -14.88 1.39
C ASP A 190 6.18 -14.89 0.51
N GLY A 191 5.66 -13.68 0.25
CA GLY A 191 4.54 -13.43 -0.64
C GLY A 191 4.97 -13.68 -2.08
N ASP A 192 5.43 -14.90 -2.36
CA ASP A 192 6.09 -15.31 -3.60
C ASP A 192 5.42 -16.52 -4.27
N ASN A 193 4.14 -16.77 -4.01
CA ASN A 193 3.37 -17.75 -4.79
C ASN A 193 2.06 -17.22 -5.40
N THR A 194 1.90 -15.91 -5.48
CA THR A 194 0.96 -15.32 -6.43
C THR A 194 1.77 -14.43 -7.37
N GLN A 195 1.98 -14.89 -8.61
CA GLN A 195 2.59 -14.16 -9.72
C GLN A 195 2.50 -12.64 -9.52
N ARG A 196 3.57 -12.02 -8.98
CA ARG A 196 3.76 -10.58 -9.11
C ARG A 196 3.86 -10.33 -10.61
N PRO A 197 2.98 -9.53 -11.24
CA PRO A 197 3.33 -9.01 -12.55
C PRO A 197 4.65 -8.25 -12.35
N ALA A 198 5.70 -8.67 -13.04
CA ALA A 198 6.98 -7.99 -13.04
C ALA A 198 6.77 -6.62 -13.67
N ILE A 199 6.42 -5.62 -12.87
CA ILE A 199 6.40 -4.22 -13.27
C ILE A 199 7.88 -3.82 -13.32
N SER A 200 8.50 -4.01 -14.47
CA SER A 200 9.83 -3.50 -14.75
C SER A 200 9.76 -1.98 -14.75
N ALA A 201 10.08 -1.37 -13.62
CA ALA A 201 10.27 0.07 -13.54
C ALA A 201 11.46 0.45 -14.44
N PRO A 202 11.35 1.46 -15.32
CA PRO A 202 12.50 1.93 -16.08
C PRO A 202 13.61 2.35 -15.12
N PRO A 203 14.89 2.10 -15.45
CA PRO A 203 16.01 2.48 -14.59
C PRO A 203 15.96 3.99 -14.31
N LEU A 204 16.07 4.35 -13.04
CA LEU A 204 16.15 5.74 -12.61
C LEU A 204 17.32 6.43 -13.33
N PRO A 205 17.14 7.67 -13.83
CA PRO A 205 18.26 8.43 -14.37
C PRO A 205 19.32 8.62 -13.27
N PRO A 206 20.62 8.63 -13.64
CA PRO A 206 21.68 8.87 -12.67
C PRO A 206 21.44 10.20 -11.94
N PRO A 207 21.78 10.29 -10.64
CA PRO A 207 21.60 11.53 -9.89
C PRO A 207 22.39 12.66 -10.58
N PRO A 208 21.86 13.90 -10.57
CA PRO A 208 22.57 15.04 -11.12
C PRO A 208 23.90 15.23 -10.36
N PRO A 209 24.96 15.69 -11.05
CA PRO A 209 26.23 15.98 -10.41
C PRO A 209 26.04 17.02 -9.29
N PRO A 210 26.78 16.91 -8.19
CA PRO A 210 26.68 17.89 -7.10
C PRO A 210 27.03 19.29 -7.60
N PRO A 211 26.35 20.33 -7.09
CA PRO A 211 26.70 21.71 -7.42
C PRO A 211 28.14 22.01 -7.00
N PRO A 212 28.86 22.87 -7.75
CA PRO A 212 30.19 23.30 -7.37
C PRO A 212 30.14 24.02 -6.02
N PRO A 213 31.19 23.87 -5.18
CA PRO A 213 31.27 24.56 -3.91
C PRO A 213 31.23 26.08 -4.13
N PRO A 214 30.54 26.83 -3.27
CA PRO A 214 30.52 28.28 -3.34
C PRO A 214 31.95 28.84 -3.14
N PRO A 215 32.28 29.97 -3.80
CA PRO A 215 33.56 30.63 -3.60
C PRO A 215 33.72 31.06 -2.13
N PRO A 216 34.95 31.04 -1.59
CA PRO A 216 35.19 31.49 -0.22
C PRO A 216 34.80 32.96 -0.08
N PHE A 217 33.87 33.23 0.83
CA PHE A 217 33.50 34.58 1.24
C PHE A 217 34.72 35.27 1.86
N GLN A 218 35.27 36.27 1.16
CA GLN A 218 36.17 37.24 1.78
C GLN A 218 35.33 38.11 2.73
N GLY A 219 35.55 37.92 4.02
CA GLY A 219 34.82 38.60 5.09
C GLY A 219 34.97 40.11 4.98
N VAL A 220 33.85 40.80 4.76
CA VAL A 220 33.75 42.23 5.03
C VAL A 220 33.38 42.36 6.50
N GLN A 221 34.34 42.77 7.32
CA GLN A 221 34.08 43.17 8.70
C GLN A 221 33.16 44.39 8.70
N HIS A 222 31.88 44.20 9.00
CA HIS A 222 31.00 45.27 9.43
C HIS A 222 30.81 45.16 10.95
N SER A 223 31.45 46.08 11.64
CA SER A 223 31.24 46.46 13.03
C SER A 223 29.77 46.83 13.25
N ALA A 224 29.01 45.95 13.90
CA ALA A 224 27.65 46.24 14.37
C ALA A 224 27.70 46.84 15.78
N SER A 225 27.56 48.16 15.84
CA SER A 225 27.29 48.94 17.04
C SER A 225 25.81 49.31 17.11
N LEU A 226 25.26 49.37 18.33
CA LEU A 226 23.94 49.87 18.74
C LEU A 226 22.74 49.02 18.25
N GLY A 227 21.96 48.37 19.11
CA GLY A 227 21.37 48.90 20.34
C GLY A 227 19.98 49.46 20.02
N ARG A 228 18.91 48.67 20.25
CA ARG A 228 17.59 49.22 20.56
C ARG A 228 16.69 48.20 21.26
N HIS A 229 16.32 48.60 22.47
CA HIS A 229 15.18 48.17 23.27
C HIS A 229 13.90 47.97 22.47
N TYR A 230 13.11 46.96 22.85
CA TYR A 230 11.65 47.00 22.80
C TYR A 230 11.07 46.64 24.18
N PRO A 231 10.04 47.37 24.65
CA PRO A 231 9.40 47.10 25.92
C PRO A 231 8.36 46.00 25.81
N LEU A 232 8.29 45.24 26.90
CA LEU A 232 7.30 44.22 27.23
C LEU A 232 5.92 44.88 27.38
N ASN A 233 4.96 44.54 26.51
CA ASN A 233 3.57 44.96 26.66
C ASN A 233 2.78 43.81 27.31
N GLN A 234 2.53 43.93 28.62
CA GLN A 234 1.55 43.12 29.35
C GLN A 234 0.24 43.92 29.40
N ASN A 235 -0.87 43.25 29.08
CA ASN A 235 -2.21 43.77 29.34
C ASN A 235 -3.14 42.56 29.65
N PRO A 236 -4.28 42.80 30.32
CA PRO A 236 -4.63 42.18 31.60
C PRO A 236 -5.52 40.94 31.48
#